data_AF-A0A2W0FJH2-F1
#
_entry.id   AF-A0A2W0FJH2-F1
#
_cell.length_a   1.000
_cell.length_b   1.000
_cell.length_c   1.000
_cell.angle_alpha   90.00
_cell.angle_beta   90.00
_cell.angle_gamma   90.00
#
_symmetry.space_group_name_H-M   'P 1'
#
loop_
_entity.id
_entity.type
_entity.pdbx_description
1 polymer ?
#
loop_
_entity_poly.entity_id
_entity_poly.type
_entity_poly.pdbx_seq_one_letter_code
_entity_poly.pdbx_strand_id
1 'polypeptide(L)'
;MFPHRIQAPSQADLEPQVSARLEADDQAQVIVQFAKAEQYDGELLSQLDTLCARFGERLNVRFYSHYPGSAFDARVLLALPHVQSLSLDCLDALEHYEAIGSLPLLREFALQVISANLPGLLALPNLKHLQQLRLSLDKGPAIDLAPLAAMPELHSLSLSVQSHHLDVLSQCPGISHLDLHRMPAKTPLGMVAGMSGLHSLSVSFGSREGMPELRNPYVKELDILRVRGLNRLDLDGFPQLEVLKIEDQAQLGQLDLGGAPQLRKLSLINLKSLGAINHLHSSTIADLRLIKTPQIDLLTLLDTQLPASVQHLKLHSGKRAVDQQIEARQQQLGIPEPRVPY
;
A
#
# COMPACT_ATOMS: atom_id res chain seq x y z
N MET A 1 11.01 5.01 8.77
CA MET A 1 12.43 4.70 8.46
C MET A 1 12.42 3.50 7.52
N PHE A 2 13.19 3.47 6.43
CA PHE A 2 13.20 2.29 5.56
C PHE A 2 13.87 1.11 6.30
N PRO A 3 13.32 -0.11 6.21
CA PRO A 3 13.92 -1.27 6.86
C PRO A 3 15.31 -1.55 6.27
N HIS A 4 16.26 -1.89 7.14
CA HIS A 4 17.61 -2.27 6.71
C HIS A 4 17.58 -3.70 6.15
N ARG A 5 18.27 -3.94 5.03
CA ARG A 5 18.25 -5.24 4.35
C ARG A 5 19.60 -5.93 4.47
N ILE A 6 19.59 -7.17 4.94
CA ILE A 6 20.74 -8.07 5.00
C ILE A 6 20.53 -9.16 3.93
N GLN A 7 21.44 -9.23 2.97
CA GLN A 7 21.35 -10.12 1.81
C GLN A 7 22.14 -11.39 2.05
N ALA A 8 21.45 -12.55 2.11
CA ALA A 8 22.06 -13.88 2.17
C ALA A 8 23.29 -13.96 3.10
N PRO A 9 23.13 -13.64 4.40
CA PRO A 9 24.25 -13.63 5.34
C PRO A 9 24.82 -15.02 5.53
N SER A 10 26.13 -15.10 5.79
CA SER A 10 26.73 -16.33 6.28
C SER A 10 26.28 -16.62 7.72
N GLN A 11 26.43 -17.86 8.19
CA GLN A 11 26.13 -18.20 9.59
C GLN A 11 26.94 -17.33 10.57
N ALA A 12 28.22 -17.06 10.26
CA ALA A 12 29.09 -16.25 11.11
C ALA A 12 28.67 -14.78 11.18
N ASP A 13 28.00 -14.27 10.14
CA ASP A 13 27.64 -12.87 10.00
C ASP A 13 26.20 -12.54 10.42
N LEU A 14 25.32 -13.54 10.43
CA LEU A 14 23.88 -13.35 10.61
C LEU A 14 23.55 -12.63 11.93
N GLU A 15 23.94 -13.20 13.08
CA GLU A 15 23.64 -12.61 14.38
C GLU A 15 24.31 -11.24 14.60
N PRO A 16 25.62 -11.05 14.31
CA PRO A 16 26.25 -9.75 14.47
C PRO A 16 25.56 -8.65 13.65
N GLN A 17 25.18 -8.92 12.40
CA GLN A 17 24.54 -7.91 11.56
C GLN A 17 23.12 -7.57 12.00
N VAL A 18 22.33 -8.57 12.39
CA VAL A 18 20.95 -8.36 12.87
C VAL A 18 20.96 -7.61 14.21
N SER A 19 21.73 -8.10 15.18
CA SER A 19 21.79 -7.53 16.53
C SER A 19 22.33 -6.11 16.54
N ALA A 20 23.40 -5.83 15.78
CA ALA A 20 23.96 -4.47 15.69
C ALA A 20 22.93 -3.42 15.24
N ARG A 21 21.96 -3.81 14.40
CA ARG A 21 20.92 -2.88 13.93
C ARG A 21 19.73 -2.79 14.87
N LEU A 22 19.24 -3.92 15.38
CA LEU A 22 18.02 -3.96 16.19
C LEU A 22 18.26 -3.55 17.65
N GLU A 23 19.46 -3.73 18.18
CA GLU A 23 19.80 -3.28 19.54
C GLU A 23 20.13 -1.78 19.59
N ALA A 24 20.55 -1.19 18.45
CA ALA A 24 20.92 0.22 18.40
C ALA A 24 19.72 1.19 18.37
N ASP A 25 18.53 0.70 17.99
CA ASP A 25 17.33 1.51 17.81
C ASP A 25 16.09 0.62 17.95
N ASP A 26 15.29 0.82 19.00
CA ASP A 26 14.08 0.02 19.28
C ASP A 26 12.97 0.17 18.23
N GLN A 27 13.06 1.18 17.37
CA GLN A 27 12.15 1.39 16.23
C GLN A 27 12.71 0.86 14.91
N ALA A 28 13.96 0.35 14.91
CA ALA A 28 14.54 -0.24 13.72
C ALA A 28 13.85 -1.56 13.36
N GLN A 29 13.69 -1.76 12.05
CA GLN A 29 13.29 -3.02 11.43
C GLN A 29 14.41 -3.53 10.52
N VAL A 30 14.59 -4.84 10.50
CA VAL A 30 15.57 -5.54 9.66
C VAL A 30 14.85 -6.58 8.80
N ILE A 31 15.26 -6.67 7.53
CA ILE A 31 14.85 -7.73 6.62
C ILE A 31 16.08 -8.61 6.35
N VAL A 32 16.03 -9.88 6.72
CA VAL A 32 16.99 -10.89 6.27
C VAL A 32 16.40 -11.58 5.05
N GLN A 33 17.09 -11.53 3.91
CA GLN A 33 16.51 -11.95 2.63
C GLN A 33 17.37 -12.94 1.84
N PHE A 34 16.69 -13.91 1.23
CA PHE A 34 17.27 -14.97 0.41
C PHE A 34 16.61 -15.01 -0.96
N ALA A 35 17.42 -14.98 -2.01
CA ALA A 35 17.01 -14.99 -3.40
C ALA A 35 16.90 -16.40 -4.02
N LYS A 36 17.60 -17.38 -3.44
CA LYS A 36 17.77 -18.74 -3.98
C LYS A 36 17.93 -19.76 -2.86
N ALA A 37 17.67 -21.04 -3.18
CA ALA A 37 17.74 -22.12 -2.22
C ALA A 37 19.16 -22.39 -1.68
N GLU A 38 20.20 -22.15 -2.48
CA GLU A 38 21.59 -22.43 -2.09
C GLU A 38 22.16 -21.42 -1.09
N GLN A 39 21.39 -20.37 -0.76
CA GLN A 39 21.81 -19.30 0.14
C GLN A 39 21.49 -19.58 1.61
N TYR A 40 20.81 -20.68 1.89
CA TYR A 40 20.45 -21.09 3.24
C TYR A 40 20.45 -22.60 3.37
N ASP A 41 20.71 -23.07 4.59
CA ASP A 41 20.57 -24.45 5.01
C ASP A 41 19.80 -24.50 6.33
N GLY A 42 19.59 -25.71 6.87
CA GLY A 42 18.86 -25.87 8.11
C GLY A 42 19.53 -25.20 9.31
N GLU A 43 20.86 -25.11 9.33
CA GLU A 43 21.60 -24.50 10.44
C GLU A 43 21.47 -22.98 10.42
N LEU A 44 21.64 -22.35 9.25
CA LEU A 44 21.42 -20.91 9.09
C LEU A 44 19.97 -20.52 9.42
N LEU A 45 18.99 -21.31 8.96
CA LEU A 45 17.59 -21.04 9.27
C LEU A 45 17.29 -21.23 10.76
N SER A 46 17.88 -22.21 11.42
CA SER A 46 17.73 -22.39 12.88
C SER A 46 18.34 -21.23 13.69
N GLN A 47 19.48 -20.67 13.23
CA GLN A 47 20.05 -19.47 13.84
C GLN A 47 19.14 -18.26 13.61
N LEU A 48 18.59 -18.11 12.39
CA LEU A 48 17.64 -17.06 12.08
C LEU A 48 16.36 -17.16 12.92
N ASP A 49 15.87 -18.36 13.18
CA ASP A 49 14.72 -18.60 14.06
C ASP A 49 14.99 -18.15 15.50
N THR A 50 16.20 -18.38 16.02
CA THR A 50 16.62 -17.88 17.33
C THR A 50 16.54 -16.36 17.40
N LEU A 51 16.93 -15.67 16.31
CA LEU A 51 16.78 -14.22 16.19
C LEU A 51 15.32 -13.79 16.05
N CYS A 52 14.48 -14.57 15.38
CA CYS A 52 13.04 -14.33 15.31
C CYS A 52 12.40 -14.40 16.70
N ALA A 53 12.77 -15.38 17.51
CA ALA A 53 12.32 -15.49 18.90
C ALA A 53 12.72 -14.27 19.75
N ARG A 54 13.91 -13.71 19.47
CA ARG A 54 14.45 -12.55 20.20
C ARG A 54 13.83 -11.22 19.78
N PHE A 55 13.65 -11.00 18.47
CA PHE A 55 13.31 -9.68 17.91
C PHE A 55 11.86 -9.58 17.38
N GLY A 56 11.14 -10.70 17.27
CA GLY A 56 9.74 -10.73 16.86
C GLY A 56 9.46 -10.04 15.53
N GLU A 57 8.38 -9.27 15.47
CA GLU A 57 7.93 -8.52 14.28
C GLU A 57 8.98 -7.55 13.70
N ARG A 58 10.00 -7.15 14.48
CA ARG A 58 11.06 -6.26 14.01
C ARG A 58 12.04 -6.93 13.03
N LEU A 59 12.02 -8.26 12.96
CA LEU A 59 12.80 -9.06 12.04
C LEU A 59 11.88 -9.72 11.00
N ASN A 60 11.90 -9.20 9.77
CA ASN A 60 11.23 -9.83 8.64
C ASN A 60 12.14 -10.86 7.97
N VAL A 61 11.65 -12.08 7.85
CA VAL A 61 12.30 -13.11 7.03
C VAL A 61 11.71 -13.07 5.63
N ARG A 62 12.57 -12.91 4.62
CA ARG A 62 12.12 -12.72 3.23
C ARG A 62 12.74 -13.74 2.28
N PHE A 63 11.90 -14.51 1.62
CA PHE A 63 12.28 -15.32 0.48
C PHE A 63 11.77 -14.63 -0.78
N TYR A 64 12.65 -14.38 -1.75
CA TYR A 64 12.25 -13.66 -2.95
C TYR A 64 12.91 -14.20 -4.21
N SER A 65 12.34 -13.86 -5.37
CA SER A 65 12.88 -14.25 -6.67
C SER A 65 12.72 -15.75 -6.92
N HIS A 66 13.53 -16.62 -6.33
CA HIS A 66 13.51 -18.08 -6.56
C HIS A 66 13.21 -18.47 -8.04
N TYR A 67 13.77 -17.71 -9.00
CA TYR A 67 13.63 -17.87 -10.47
C TYR A 67 14.84 -18.63 -11.07
N PRO A 68 14.73 -19.27 -12.25
CA PRO A 68 13.62 -20.06 -12.80
C PRO A 68 13.97 -21.56 -12.85
N GLY A 69 12.98 -22.43 -12.65
CA GLY A 69 13.11 -23.90 -12.78
C GLY A 69 12.81 -24.71 -11.51
N SER A 70 12.59 -24.05 -10.38
CA SER A 70 12.15 -24.67 -9.13
C SER A 70 11.10 -23.81 -8.45
N ALA A 71 9.99 -24.40 -8.03
CA ALA A 71 9.05 -23.74 -7.13
C ALA A 71 9.71 -23.45 -5.77
N PHE A 72 9.24 -22.42 -5.07
CA PHE A 72 9.58 -22.26 -3.66
C PHE A 72 8.84 -23.34 -2.86
N ASP A 73 9.58 -24.24 -2.23
CA ASP A 73 9.04 -25.26 -1.35
C ASP A 73 8.86 -24.70 0.06
N ALA A 74 7.62 -24.41 0.45
CA ALA A 74 7.32 -23.80 1.75
C ALA A 74 7.66 -24.70 2.95
N ARG A 75 8.02 -25.97 2.77
CA ARG A 75 8.51 -26.83 3.86
C ARG A 75 9.79 -26.29 4.50
N VAL A 76 10.57 -25.45 3.82
CA VAL A 76 11.73 -24.77 4.42
C VAL A 76 11.33 -23.87 5.60
N LEU A 77 10.09 -23.38 5.61
CA LEU A 77 9.56 -22.53 6.68
C LEU A 77 9.40 -23.28 8.01
N LEU A 78 9.41 -24.62 7.99
CA LEU A 78 9.35 -25.44 9.21
C LEU A 78 10.58 -25.24 10.11
N ALA A 79 11.67 -24.70 9.57
CA ALA A 79 12.85 -24.31 10.35
C ALA A 79 12.71 -22.95 11.07
N LEU A 80 11.57 -22.26 10.92
CA LEU A 80 11.33 -20.91 11.43
C LEU A 80 10.06 -20.81 12.33
N PRO A 81 9.85 -21.68 13.34
CA PRO A 81 8.63 -21.68 14.15
C PRO A 81 8.38 -20.38 14.94
N HIS A 82 9.39 -19.54 15.18
CA HIS A 82 9.27 -18.27 15.90
C HIS A 82 9.10 -17.05 15.01
N VAL A 83 9.01 -17.22 13.67
CA VAL A 83 8.82 -16.10 12.75
C VAL A 83 7.49 -15.39 13.00
N GLN A 84 7.55 -14.06 13.14
CA GLN A 84 6.37 -13.20 13.30
C GLN A 84 6.09 -12.35 12.06
N SER A 85 7.11 -12.04 11.25
CA SER A 85 6.99 -11.29 10.01
C SER A 85 7.65 -12.06 8.85
N LEU A 86 6.84 -12.48 7.87
CA LEU A 86 7.26 -13.30 6.72
C LEU A 86 6.85 -12.65 5.40
N SER A 87 7.82 -12.55 4.48
CA SER A 87 7.58 -12.10 3.10
C SER A 87 8.03 -13.17 2.10
N LEU A 88 7.12 -13.60 1.22
CA LEU A 88 7.36 -14.51 0.11
C LEU A 88 7.09 -13.77 -1.20
N ASP A 89 8.11 -13.17 -1.82
CA ASP A 89 7.91 -12.16 -2.87
C ASP A 89 8.48 -12.54 -4.23
N CYS A 90 7.82 -12.09 -5.29
CA CYS A 90 8.27 -12.32 -6.66
C CYS A 90 8.54 -13.81 -6.97
N LEU A 91 7.80 -14.74 -6.35
CA LEU A 91 8.00 -16.17 -6.59
C LEU A 91 7.36 -16.60 -7.93
N ASP A 92 8.01 -17.48 -8.68
CA ASP A 92 7.42 -18.09 -9.87
C ASP A 92 6.24 -19.00 -9.51
N ALA A 93 6.49 -19.94 -8.59
CA ALA A 93 5.52 -20.89 -8.06
C ALA A 93 5.76 -21.16 -6.58
N LEU A 94 4.69 -21.58 -5.89
CA LEU A 94 4.70 -21.94 -4.48
C LEU A 94 4.18 -23.37 -4.32
N GLU A 95 4.97 -24.22 -3.67
CA GLU A 95 4.61 -25.60 -3.32
C GLU A 95 4.50 -25.76 -1.80
N HIS A 96 3.69 -26.73 -1.37
CA HIS A 96 3.48 -27.08 0.04
C HIS A 96 3.09 -25.89 0.94
N TYR A 97 2.24 -24.98 0.45
CA TYR A 97 1.83 -23.77 1.18
C TYR A 97 1.20 -24.09 2.55
N GLU A 98 0.71 -25.31 2.76
CA GLU A 98 0.20 -25.80 4.04
C GLU A 98 1.24 -25.72 5.17
N ALA A 99 2.54 -25.73 4.86
CA ALA A 99 3.61 -25.52 5.82
C ALA A 99 3.53 -24.14 6.51
N ILE A 100 2.95 -23.13 5.85
CA ILE A 100 2.67 -21.82 6.45
C ILE A 100 1.75 -21.98 7.68
N GLY A 101 0.88 -23.00 7.67
CA GLY A 101 0.00 -23.37 8.78
C GLY A 101 0.75 -23.74 10.08
N SER A 102 2.04 -24.05 9.98
CA SER A 102 2.91 -24.47 11.08
C SER A 102 3.69 -23.32 11.71
N LEU A 103 3.37 -22.06 11.37
CA LEU A 103 4.01 -20.85 11.90
C LEU A 103 3.09 -20.21 12.97
N PRO A 104 3.16 -20.63 14.24
CA PRO A 104 2.18 -20.27 15.26
C PRO A 104 2.21 -18.80 15.69
N LEU A 105 3.34 -18.13 15.47
CA LEU A 105 3.57 -16.75 15.93
C LEU A 105 3.43 -15.72 14.80
N LEU A 106 2.98 -16.12 13.61
CA LEU A 106 2.90 -15.24 12.46
C LEU A 106 1.87 -14.10 12.69
N ARG A 107 2.31 -12.86 12.49
CA ARG A 107 1.53 -11.61 12.67
C ARG A 107 1.49 -10.78 11.39
N GLU A 108 2.56 -10.78 10.62
CA GLU A 108 2.64 -10.11 9.33
C GLU A 108 2.97 -11.12 8.23
N PHE A 109 2.12 -11.18 7.21
CA PHE A 109 2.31 -12.10 6.10
C PHE A 109 2.14 -11.40 4.75
N ALA A 110 3.18 -11.47 3.92
CA ALA A 110 3.15 -11.03 2.54
C ALA A 110 3.43 -12.21 1.60
N LEU A 111 2.56 -12.41 0.62
CA LEU A 111 2.71 -13.40 -0.43
C LEU A 111 2.51 -12.75 -1.79
N GLN A 112 3.54 -12.80 -2.63
CA GLN A 112 3.49 -12.47 -4.05
C GLN A 112 4.06 -13.62 -4.87
N VAL A 113 3.18 -14.30 -5.60
CA VAL A 113 3.53 -15.45 -6.46
C VAL A 113 2.87 -15.32 -7.83
N ILE A 114 3.59 -15.68 -8.89
CA ILE A 114 3.07 -15.62 -10.25
C ILE A 114 2.02 -16.72 -10.46
N SER A 115 2.33 -17.97 -10.10
CA SER A 115 1.43 -19.11 -10.31
C SER A 115 1.33 -19.98 -9.07
N ALA A 116 0.14 -20.11 -8.49
CA ALA A 116 -0.09 -21.03 -7.38
C ALA A 116 -1.55 -21.50 -7.30
N ASN A 117 -1.75 -22.69 -6.74
CA ASN A 117 -3.06 -23.16 -6.31
C ASN A 117 -3.07 -23.16 -4.77
N LEU A 118 -3.88 -22.28 -4.17
CA LEU A 118 -3.83 -21.98 -2.74
C LEU A 118 -5.19 -22.22 -2.06
N PRO A 119 -5.79 -23.42 -2.20
CA PRO A 119 -7.12 -23.68 -1.68
C PRO A 119 -7.14 -23.58 -0.15
N GLY A 120 -7.91 -22.65 0.40
CA GLY A 120 -7.99 -22.51 1.84
C GLY A 120 -6.72 -21.97 2.51
N LEU A 121 -5.83 -21.27 1.79
CA LEU A 121 -4.71 -20.54 2.42
C LEU A 121 -5.21 -19.69 3.60
N LEU A 122 -6.28 -18.93 3.40
CA LEU A 122 -6.86 -18.09 4.45
C LEU A 122 -7.62 -18.86 5.53
N ALA A 123 -7.88 -20.16 5.32
CA ALA A 123 -8.49 -21.04 6.32
C ALA A 123 -7.45 -21.68 7.26
N LEU A 124 -6.15 -21.48 7.02
CA LEU A 124 -5.10 -21.96 7.91
C LEU A 124 -5.28 -21.36 9.32
N PRO A 125 -5.29 -22.17 10.38
CA PRO A 125 -5.74 -21.76 11.71
C PRO A 125 -4.84 -20.70 12.37
N ASN A 126 -3.54 -20.73 12.09
CA ASN A 126 -2.59 -19.77 12.63
C ASN A 126 -2.80 -18.34 12.09
N LEU A 127 -3.40 -18.19 10.89
CA LEU A 127 -3.59 -16.88 10.26
C LEU A 127 -4.68 -16.03 10.94
N LYS A 128 -5.45 -16.59 11.87
CA LYS A 128 -6.49 -15.85 12.63
C LYS A 128 -5.95 -14.69 13.45
N HIS A 129 -4.65 -14.71 13.76
CA HIS A 129 -3.97 -13.68 14.52
C HIS A 129 -3.11 -12.75 13.66
N LEU A 130 -3.27 -12.77 12.34
CA LEU A 130 -2.60 -11.81 11.48
C LEU A 130 -3.08 -10.40 11.77
N GLN A 131 -2.12 -9.48 11.83
CA GLN A 131 -2.33 -8.04 11.91
C GLN A 131 -2.20 -7.37 10.54
N GLN A 132 -1.35 -7.94 9.68
CA GLN A 132 -1.12 -7.45 8.33
C GLN A 132 -1.10 -8.61 7.33
N LEU A 133 -1.82 -8.42 6.24
CA LEU A 133 -1.88 -9.39 5.14
C LEU A 133 -1.71 -8.67 3.80
N ARG A 134 -0.76 -9.14 3.00
CA ARG A 134 -0.62 -8.72 1.59
C ARG A 134 -0.64 -9.95 0.69
N LEU A 135 -1.58 -9.98 -0.25
CA LEU A 135 -1.71 -11.09 -1.20
C LEU A 135 -1.62 -10.58 -2.63
N SER A 136 -0.78 -11.22 -3.42
CA SER A 136 -0.64 -10.97 -4.86
C SER A 136 -0.47 -12.30 -5.59
N LEU A 137 -1.37 -12.56 -6.54
CA LEU A 137 -1.42 -13.79 -7.31
C LEU A 137 -1.80 -13.44 -8.76
N ASP A 138 -0.91 -13.72 -9.70
CA ASP A 138 -1.14 -13.39 -11.12
C ASP A 138 -1.93 -14.49 -11.84
N LYS A 139 -1.64 -15.77 -11.54
CA LYS A 139 -2.25 -16.95 -12.16
C LYS A 139 -2.63 -17.98 -11.08
N GLY A 140 -3.88 -18.40 -11.10
CA GLY A 140 -4.40 -19.40 -10.18
C GLY A 140 -5.92 -19.24 -10.00
N PRO A 141 -6.55 -20.14 -9.23
CA PRO A 141 -7.94 -19.96 -8.83
C PRO A 141 -8.12 -18.70 -7.99
N ALA A 142 -9.34 -18.17 -7.98
CA ALA A 142 -9.69 -17.07 -7.10
C ALA A 142 -9.59 -17.49 -5.61
N ILE A 143 -9.06 -16.60 -4.78
CA ILE A 143 -8.93 -16.80 -3.34
C ILE A 143 -10.26 -16.56 -2.66
N ASP A 144 -10.70 -17.50 -1.83
CA ASP A 144 -11.86 -17.30 -0.96
C ASP A 144 -11.49 -16.39 0.22
N LEU A 145 -12.11 -15.20 0.28
CA LEU A 145 -11.87 -14.22 1.34
C LEU A 145 -12.76 -14.44 2.57
N ALA A 146 -13.76 -15.34 2.53
CA ALA A 146 -14.68 -15.56 3.65
C ALA A 146 -13.99 -15.78 5.01
N PRO A 147 -12.84 -16.48 5.12
CA PRO A 147 -12.15 -16.64 6.39
C PRO A 147 -11.67 -15.34 7.05
N LEU A 148 -11.54 -14.22 6.32
CA LEU A 148 -11.11 -12.93 6.88
C LEU A 148 -12.05 -12.42 7.99
N ALA A 149 -13.33 -12.78 7.96
CA ALA A 149 -14.28 -12.44 9.04
C ALA A 149 -13.88 -13.00 10.41
N ALA A 150 -13.05 -14.05 10.44
CA ALA A 150 -12.54 -14.67 11.65
C ALA A 150 -11.13 -14.18 12.05
N MET A 151 -10.65 -13.07 11.47
CA MET A 151 -9.35 -12.46 11.76
C MET A 151 -9.52 -11.10 12.46
N PRO A 152 -9.89 -11.08 13.76
CA PRO A 152 -10.24 -9.84 14.45
C PRO A 152 -9.06 -8.88 14.66
N GLU A 153 -7.84 -9.41 14.61
CA GLU A 153 -6.60 -8.64 14.77
C GLU A 153 -6.11 -8.02 13.45
N LEU A 154 -6.77 -8.28 12.31
CA LEU A 154 -6.32 -7.80 11.01
C LEU A 154 -6.66 -6.31 10.82
N HIS A 155 -5.63 -5.47 10.76
CA HIS A 155 -5.78 -4.02 10.62
C HIS A 155 -5.36 -3.50 9.24
N SER A 156 -4.47 -4.20 8.54
CA SER A 156 -3.97 -3.81 7.23
C SER A 156 -4.10 -4.95 6.21
N LEU A 157 -4.74 -4.65 5.08
CA LEU A 157 -5.01 -5.61 4.02
C LEU A 157 -4.65 -5.01 2.66
N SER A 158 -3.76 -5.68 1.92
CA SER A 158 -3.49 -5.38 0.50
C SER A 158 -3.84 -6.58 -0.36
N LEU A 159 -4.68 -6.35 -1.37
CA LEU A 159 -5.18 -7.38 -2.28
C LEU A 159 -4.80 -7.04 -3.71
N SER A 160 -4.09 -7.97 -4.34
CA SER A 160 -3.81 -8.03 -5.77
C SER A 160 -4.08 -9.44 -6.30
N VAL A 161 -5.27 -9.95 -6.02
CA VAL A 161 -5.68 -11.32 -6.37
C VAL A 161 -7.05 -11.30 -7.04
N GLN A 162 -7.35 -12.34 -7.81
CA GLN A 162 -8.74 -12.70 -8.08
C GLN A 162 -9.33 -13.28 -6.80
N SER A 163 -10.56 -12.89 -6.45
CA SER A 163 -11.18 -13.31 -5.20
C SER A 163 -12.67 -13.61 -5.34
N HIS A 164 -13.14 -14.46 -4.43
CA HIS A 164 -14.54 -14.64 -4.10
C HIS A 164 -14.83 -14.01 -2.73
N HIS A 165 -16.11 -13.69 -2.48
CA HIS A 165 -16.60 -13.16 -1.20
C HIS A 165 -15.91 -11.86 -0.74
N LEU A 166 -15.60 -10.96 -1.67
CA LEU A 166 -15.02 -9.65 -1.34
C LEU A 166 -15.92 -8.82 -0.41
N ASP A 167 -17.23 -9.03 -0.45
CA ASP A 167 -18.23 -8.41 0.40
C ASP A 167 -18.04 -8.70 1.90
N VAL A 168 -17.34 -9.79 2.26
CA VAL A 168 -17.01 -10.12 3.65
C VAL A 168 -16.23 -9.00 4.35
N LEU A 169 -15.47 -8.19 3.60
CA LEU A 169 -14.68 -7.09 4.17
C LEU A 169 -15.55 -6.06 4.92
N SER A 170 -16.82 -5.92 4.55
CA SER A 170 -17.79 -5.08 5.26
C SER A 170 -18.08 -5.56 6.70
N GLN A 171 -17.72 -6.80 7.03
CA GLN A 171 -17.90 -7.42 8.34
C GLN A 171 -16.61 -7.46 9.15
N CYS A 172 -15.52 -6.86 8.66
CA CYS A 172 -14.20 -6.86 9.29
C CYS A 172 -13.91 -5.49 9.94
N PRO A 173 -14.41 -5.22 11.17
CA PRO A 173 -14.26 -3.90 11.80
C PRO A 173 -12.82 -3.55 12.20
N GLY A 174 -11.91 -4.53 12.26
CA GLY A 174 -10.50 -4.30 12.56
C GLY A 174 -9.74 -3.63 11.42
N ILE A 175 -10.16 -3.82 10.16
CA ILE A 175 -9.42 -3.33 8.99
C ILE A 175 -9.52 -1.81 8.91
N SER A 176 -8.39 -1.15 9.14
CA SER A 176 -8.23 0.30 9.07
C SER A 176 -7.53 0.78 7.81
N HIS A 177 -6.75 -0.09 7.17
CA HIS A 177 -6.03 0.20 5.94
C HIS A 177 -6.36 -0.87 4.88
N LEU A 178 -6.86 -0.42 3.73
CA LEU A 178 -7.19 -1.30 2.61
C LEU A 178 -6.51 -0.79 1.33
N ASP A 179 -5.74 -1.67 0.68
CA ASP A 179 -5.20 -1.43 -0.65
C ASP A 179 -5.76 -2.45 -1.65
N LEU A 180 -6.43 -1.93 -2.68
CA LEU A 180 -7.04 -2.68 -3.76
C LEU A 180 -6.24 -2.46 -5.04
N HIS A 181 -5.34 -3.37 -5.32
CA HIS A 181 -4.40 -3.30 -6.43
C HIS A 181 -4.83 -4.22 -7.59
N ARG A 182 -4.79 -3.72 -8.83
CA ARG A 182 -5.12 -4.49 -10.05
C ARG A 182 -6.51 -5.15 -10.03
N MET A 183 -7.47 -4.54 -9.35
CA MET A 183 -8.84 -5.05 -9.32
C MET A 183 -9.46 -5.05 -10.72
N PRO A 184 -10.05 -6.18 -11.18
CA PRO A 184 -10.75 -6.23 -12.47
C PRO A 184 -11.85 -5.17 -12.57
N ALA A 185 -12.10 -4.67 -13.78
CA ALA A 185 -13.06 -3.60 -14.05
C ALA A 185 -14.46 -3.87 -13.50
N LYS A 186 -14.90 -5.14 -13.52
CA LYS A 186 -16.24 -5.56 -13.15
C LYS A 186 -16.38 -5.96 -11.68
N THR A 187 -15.30 -5.98 -10.90
CA THR A 187 -15.38 -6.36 -9.48
C THR A 187 -16.12 -5.27 -8.71
N PRO A 188 -17.28 -5.52 -8.09
CA PRO A 188 -17.96 -4.48 -7.33
C PRO A 188 -17.13 -4.07 -6.11
N LEU A 189 -16.99 -2.76 -5.86
CA LEU A 189 -16.26 -2.22 -4.70
C LEU A 189 -17.18 -1.63 -3.62
N GLY A 190 -18.49 -1.89 -3.71
CA GLY A 190 -19.49 -1.29 -2.81
C GLY A 190 -19.40 -1.77 -1.36
N MET A 191 -18.69 -2.87 -1.07
CA MET A 191 -18.45 -3.35 0.29
C MET A 191 -17.72 -2.32 1.16
N VAL A 192 -16.92 -1.45 0.53
CA VAL A 192 -16.19 -0.37 1.19
C VAL A 192 -17.13 0.52 2.01
N ALA A 193 -18.39 0.71 1.59
CA ALA A 193 -19.36 1.50 2.33
C ALA A 193 -19.74 0.93 3.70
N GLY A 194 -19.61 -0.39 3.88
CA GLY A 194 -19.89 -1.06 5.15
C GLY A 194 -18.68 -1.18 6.08
N MET A 195 -17.47 -0.82 5.64
CA MET A 195 -16.25 -0.99 6.43
C MET A 195 -16.13 0.11 7.50
N SER A 196 -16.69 -0.13 8.67
CA SER A 196 -16.77 0.87 9.75
C SER A 196 -15.43 1.21 10.42
N GLY A 197 -14.43 0.33 10.30
CA GLY A 197 -13.08 0.55 10.82
C GLY A 197 -12.13 1.25 9.85
N LEU A 198 -12.54 1.46 8.60
CA LEU A 198 -11.65 1.88 7.51
C LEU A 198 -11.30 3.36 7.61
N HIS A 199 -10.01 3.67 7.66
CA HIS A 199 -9.47 5.04 7.73
C HIS A 199 -8.66 5.41 6.49
N SER A 200 -7.96 4.43 5.88
CA SER A 200 -7.12 4.63 4.70
C SER A 200 -7.50 3.66 3.60
N LEU A 201 -7.72 4.18 2.40
CA LEU A 201 -8.14 3.43 1.22
C LEU A 201 -7.25 3.77 0.02
N SER A 202 -6.66 2.74 -0.58
CA SER A 202 -5.94 2.83 -1.85
C SER A 202 -6.66 2.01 -2.92
N VAL A 203 -6.86 2.60 -4.11
CA VAL A 203 -7.28 1.89 -5.31
C VAL A 203 -6.26 2.15 -6.40
N SER A 204 -5.59 1.09 -6.85
CA SER A 204 -4.44 1.23 -7.74
C SER A 204 -4.40 0.23 -8.89
N PHE A 205 -3.89 0.64 -10.05
CA PHE A 205 -3.62 -0.21 -11.23
C PHE A 205 -4.82 -1.03 -11.75
N GLY A 206 -6.06 -0.62 -11.44
CA GLY A 206 -7.29 -1.19 -12.00
C GLY A 206 -7.66 -0.58 -13.35
N SER A 207 -8.86 -0.90 -13.85
CA SER A 207 -9.43 -0.22 -15.02
C SER A 207 -10.92 0.04 -14.86
N ARG A 208 -11.32 1.30 -14.73
CA ARG A 208 -12.71 1.74 -14.50
C ARG A 208 -12.89 3.17 -14.98
N GLU A 209 -14.07 3.52 -15.48
CA GLU A 209 -14.40 4.90 -15.88
C GLU A 209 -14.81 5.78 -14.69
N GLY A 210 -15.46 5.18 -13.70
CA GLY A 210 -15.86 5.80 -12.43
C GLY A 210 -16.06 4.73 -11.37
N MET A 211 -16.26 5.15 -10.12
CA MET A 211 -16.48 4.27 -8.96
C MET A 211 -17.54 4.87 -8.01
N PRO A 212 -18.79 5.09 -8.45
CA PRO A 212 -19.83 5.70 -7.62
C PRO A 212 -20.20 4.86 -6.40
N GLU A 213 -19.92 3.55 -6.43
CA GLU A 213 -20.09 2.63 -5.29
C GLU A 213 -19.05 2.84 -4.19
N LEU A 214 -17.92 3.47 -4.50
CA LEU A 214 -16.82 3.69 -3.57
C LEU A 214 -17.15 4.90 -2.68
N ARG A 215 -17.77 4.62 -1.55
CA ARG A 215 -18.15 5.62 -0.53
C ARG A 215 -17.80 5.05 0.83
N ASN A 216 -17.33 5.86 1.76
CA ASN A 216 -17.13 5.47 3.15
C ASN A 216 -17.10 6.73 4.05
N PRO A 217 -17.96 6.81 5.08
CA PRO A 217 -18.06 7.99 5.94
C PRO A 217 -16.91 8.17 6.94
N TYR A 218 -16.02 7.17 7.08
CA TYR A 218 -14.93 7.14 8.06
C TYR A 218 -13.55 7.28 7.43
N VAL A 219 -13.42 7.08 6.11
CA VAL A 219 -12.15 7.22 5.39
C VAL A 219 -11.66 8.67 5.48
N LYS A 220 -10.40 8.79 5.91
CA LYS A 220 -9.64 10.03 6.05
C LYS A 220 -8.55 10.17 5.01
N GLU A 221 -8.07 9.06 4.46
CA GLU A 221 -7.01 9.04 3.46
C GLU A 221 -7.45 8.24 2.24
N LEU A 222 -7.39 8.86 1.06
CA LEU A 222 -7.75 8.24 -0.21
C LEU A 222 -6.64 8.40 -1.24
N ASP A 223 -6.16 7.27 -1.73
CA ASP A 223 -5.13 7.16 -2.76
C ASP A 223 -5.70 6.52 -4.04
N ILE A 224 -5.61 7.23 -5.15
CA ILE A 224 -6.10 6.78 -6.46
C ILE A 224 -4.95 6.81 -7.47
N LEU A 225 -4.39 5.64 -7.78
CA LEU A 225 -3.14 5.52 -8.55
C LEU A 225 -3.34 4.69 -9.83
N ARG A 226 -3.10 5.27 -11.00
CA ARG A 226 -3.10 4.54 -12.29
C ARG A 226 -4.36 3.70 -12.54
N VAL A 227 -5.55 4.27 -12.36
CA VAL A 227 -6.80 3.57 -12.65
C VAL A 227 -7.18 3.86 -14.10
N ARG A 228 -6.89 2.93 -15.00
CA ARG A 228 -7.07 3.14 -16.44
C ARG A 228 -8.54 3.36 -16.77
N GLY A 229 -8.86 4.46 -17.43
CA GLY A 229 -10.23 4.80 -17.81
C GLY A 229 -10.84 5.91 -16.95
N LEU A 230 -10.27 6.16 -15.76
CA LEU A 230 -10.94 6.96 -14.73
C LEU A 230 -11.10 8.40 -15.20
N ASN A 231 -12.35 8.78 -15.45
CA ASN A 231 -12.74 10.10 -15.93
C ASN A 231 -13.64 10.85 -14.94
N ARG A 232 -14.13 10.16 -13.90
CA ARG A 232 -14.95 10.72 -12.82
C ARG A 232 -14.60 10.11 -11.46
N LEU A 233 -14.50 10.98 -10.45
CA LEU A 233 -14.35 10.60 -9.04
C LEU A 233 -15.24 11.51 -8.20
N ASP A 234 -16.18 10.92 -7.46
CA ASP A 234 -17.14 11.66 -6.63
C ASP A 234 -16.67 11.65 -5.17
N LEU A 235 -16.37 12.83 -4.61
CA LEU A 235 -15.88 12.95 -3.23
C LEU A 235 -16.99 13.00 -2.16
N ASP A 236 -18.25 13.15 -2.56
CA ASP A 236 -19.42 13.14 -1.65
C ASP A 236 -19.58 11.82 -0.86
N GLY A 237 -18.86 10.78 -1.27
CA GLY A 237 -18.75 9.51 -0.55
C GLY A 237 -17.84 9.55 0.67
N PHE A 238 -17.03 10.59 0.86
CA PHE A 238 -15.95 10.66 1.85
C PHE A 238 -15.99 11.97 2.67
N PRO A 239 -17.05 12.20 3.46
CA PRO A 239 -17.26 13.46 4.19
C PRO A 239 -16.17 13.78 5.24
N GLN A 240 -15.41 12.77 5.70
CA GLN A 240 -14.30 12.93 6.65
C GLN A 240 -12.91 12.92 5.98
N LEU A 241 -12.85 13.00 4.64
CA LEU A 241 -11.58 12.93 3.93
C LEU A 241 -10.65 14.10 4.30
N GLU A 242 -9.47 13.78 4.83
CA GLU A 242 -8.45 14.75 5.25
C GLU A 242 -7.27 14.80 4.25
N VAL A 243 -6.99 13.66 3.58
CA VAL A 243 -5.87 13.48 2.64
C VAL A 243 -6.37 12.84 1.35
N LEU A 244 -6.06 13.47 0.22
CA LEU A 244 -6.37 12.94 -1.11
C LEU A 244 -5.12 12.95 -1.99
N LYS A 245 -4.77 11.79 -2.54
CA LYS A 245 -3.70 11.62 -3.52
C LYS A 245 -4.26 11.00 -4.77
N ILE A 246 -4.06 11.67 -5.90
CA ILE A 246 -4.45 11.18 -7.22
C ILE A 246 -3.24 11.25 -8.14
N GLU A 247 -2.83 10.09 -8.65
CA GLU A 247 -1.66 9.98 -9.50
C GLU A 247 -1.97 9.24 -10.80
N ASP A 248 -1.37 9.72 -11.89
CA ASP A 248 -1.37 9.07 -13.20
C ASP A 248 -2.77 8.77 -13.77
N GLN A 249 -3.76 9.63 -13.50
CA GLN A 249 -5.10 9.53 -14.07
C GLN A 249 -5.20 10.36 -15.36
N ALA A 250 -4.95 9.71 -16.49
CA ALA A 250 -4.84 10.39 -17.78
C ALA A 250 -6.16 10.98 -18.30
N GLN A 251 -7.33 10.51 -17.84
CA GLN A 251 -8.64 10.90 -18.35
C GLN A 251 -9.49 11.72 -17.36
N LEU A 252 -9.02 11.90 -16.12
CA LEU A 252 -9.73 12.71 -15.13
C LEU A 252 -9.67 14.18 -15.55
N GLY A 253 -10.78 14.71 -16.06
CA GLY A 253 -10.86 16.06 -16.62
C GLY A 253 -11.13 17.14 -15.58
N GLN A 254 -11.86 16.79 -14.53
CA GLN A 254 -12.28 17.70 -13.47
C GLN A 254 -12.29 16.97 -12.13
N LEU A 255 -12.10 17.71 -11.05
CA LEU A 255 -12.24 17.24 -9.68
C LEU A 255 -13.05 18.25 -8.89
N ASP A 256 -14.10 17.80 -8.21
CA ASP A 256 -14.91 18.65 -7.32
C ASP A 256 -14.57 18.36 -5.86
N LEU A 257 -14.14 19.39 -5.13
CA LEU A 257 -13.78 19.29 -3.72
C LEU A 257 -14.95 19.55 -2.75
N GLY A 258 -16.14 19.93 -3.26
CA GLY A 258 -17.30 20.28 -2.44
C GLY A 258 -17.77 19.15 -1.50
N GLY A 259 -17.58 17.90 -1.92
CA GLY A 259 -17.90 16.70 -1.13
C GLY A 259 -16.93 16.36 -0.01
N ALA A 260 -15.75 17.00 0.03
CA ALA A 260 -14.68 16.73 0.99
C ALA A 260 -14.34 17.99 1.82
N PRO A 261 -15.25 18.46 2.68
CA PRO A 261 -15.08 19.73 3.41
C PRO A 261 -13.96 19.70 4.46
N GLN A 262 -13.48 18.51 4.85
CA GLN A 262 -12.38 18.34 5.82
C GLN A 262 -11.01 18.20 5.14
N LEU A 263 -10.94 18.30 3.81
CA LEU A 263 -9.72 18.01 3.06
C LEU A 263 -8.63 19.03 3.38
N ARG A 264 -7.51 18.56 3.92
CA ARG A 264 -6.38 19.37 4.37
C ARG A 264 -5.14 19.20 3.50
N LYS A 265 -5.01 18.05 2.86
CA LYS A 265 -3.85 17.66 2.06
C LYS A 265 -4.31 17.14 0.71
N LEU A 266 -3.86 17.78 -0.37
CA LEU A 266 -4.19 17.41 -1.74
C LEU A 266 -2.93 17.24 -2.57
N SER A 267 -2.77 16.06 -3.17
CA SER A 267 -1.69 15.74 -4.11
C SER A 267 -2.27 15.28 -5.45
N LEU A 268 -2.03 16.04 -6.51
CA LEU A 268 -2.46 15.72 -7.86
C LEU A 268 -1.24 15.64 -8.77
N ILE A 269 -0.90 14.44 -9.23
CA ILE A 269 0.35 14.20 -9.96
C ILE A 269 0.07 13.51 -11.30
N ASN A 270 0.63 14.08 -12.37
CA ASN A 270 0.56 13.56 -13.75
C ASN A 270 -0.89 13.35 -14.25
N LEU A 271 -1.74 14.36 -14.04
CA LEU A 271 -3.14 14.35 -14.47
C LEU A 271 -3.27 15.14 -15.78
N LYS A 272 -3.06 14.44 -16.90
CA LYS A 272 -2.88 15.05 -18.23
C LYS A 272 -4.11 15.82 -18.74
N SER A 273 -5.31 15.40 -18.34
CA SER A 273 -6.58 16.01 -18.75
C SER A 273 -7.20 16.92 -17.71
N LEU A 274 -6.68 16.96 -16.48
CA LEU A 274 -7.28 17.73 -15.40
C LEU A 274 -7.16 19.23 -15.69
N GLY A 275 -8.29 19.85 -16.05
CA GLY A 275 -8.37 21.27 -16.39
C GLY A 275 -9.14 22.11 -15.36
N ALA A 276 -9.88 21.50 -14.44
CA ALA A 276 -10.61 22.22 -13.39
C ALA A 276 -10.56 21.49 -12.05
N ILE A 277 -10.37 22.26 -10.98
CA ILE A 277 -10.51 21.83 -9.59
C ILE A 277 -11.58 22.72 -8.97
N ASN A 278 -12.83 22.25 -8.98
CA ASN A 278 -13.95 23.03 -8.48
C ASN A 278 -13.86 23.16 -6.96
N HIS A 279 -14.29 24.32 -6.44
CA HIS A 279 -14.26 24.65 -5.02
C HIS A 279 -12.85 24.72 -4.38
N LEU A 280 -11.78 24.75 -5.18
CA LEU A 280 -10.41 24.88 -4.66
C LEU A 280 -10.21 26.16 -3.82
N HIS A 281 -10.58 27.32 -4.34
CA HIS A 281 -10.41 28.60 -3.65
C HIS A 281 -11.16 28.66 -2.30
N SER A 282 -12.33 28.03 -2.21
CA SER A 282 -13.14 27.95 -0.97
C SER A 282 -12.77 26.79 -0.05
N SER A 283 -11.80 25.95 -0.44
CA SER A 283 -11.42 24.77 0.33
C SER A 283 -10.60 25.12 1.57
N THR A 284 -10.47 24.14 2.46
CA THR A 284 -9.57 24.20 3.60
C THR A 284 -8.29 23.42 3.29
N ILE A 285 -7.65 23.56 2.15
CA ILE A 285 -6.39 22.83 1.89
C ILE A 285 -5.21 23.60 2.51
N ALA A 286 -4.36 22.90 3.29
CA ALA A 286 -3.13 23.43 3.90
C ALA A 286 -1.86 22.99 3.14
N ASP A 287 -1.83 21.77 2.61
CA ASP A 287 -0.74 21.24 1.77
C ASP A 287 -1.30 20.94 0.39
N LEU A 288 -0.93 21.75 -0.61
CA LEU A 288 -1.36 21.61 -1.99
C LEU A 288 -0.17 21.24 -2.88
N ARG A 289 -0.28 20.12 -3.60
CA ARG A 289 0.71 19.70 -4.60
C ARG A 289 0.04 19.45 -5.94
N LEU A 290 0.44 20.22 -6.95
CA LEU A 290 0.03 20.05 -8.34
C LEU A 290 1.27 19.85 -9.19
N ILE A 291 1.46 18.63 -9.69
CA ILE A 291 2.66 18.23 -10.43
C ILE A 291 2.23 17.65 -11.76
N LYS A 292 2.73 18.20 -12.86
CA LYS A 292 2.46 17.75 -14.24
C LYS A 292 0.95 17.68 -14.53
N THR A 293 0.25 18.80 -14.27
CA THR A 293 -1.16 19.03 -14.58
C THR A 293 -1.29 20.06 -15.70
N PRO A 294 -0.96 19.71 -16.97
CA PRO A 294 -0.68 20.69 -18.03
C PRO A 294 -1.89 21.52 -18.50
N GLN A 295 -3.11 21.12 -18.16
CA GLN A 295 -4.33 21.89 -18.49
C GLN A 295 -4.69 22.92 -17.40
N ILE A 296 -4.03 22.87 -16.23
CA ILE A 296 -4.17 23.89 -15.20
C ILE A 296 -3.10 24.96 -15.44
N ASP A 297 -3.54 26.22 -15.55
CA ASP A 297 -2.63 27.36 -15.52
C ASP A 297 -2.14 27.60 -14.08
N LEU A 298 -0.97 27.04 -13.77
CA LEU A 298 -0.37 27.11 -12.44
C LEU A 298 0.02 28.53 -12.01
N LEU A 299 0.33 29.43 -12.95
CA LEU A 299 0.67 30.81 -12.63
C LEU A 299 -0.59 31.60 -12.27
N THR A 300 -1.65 31.48 -13.08
CA THR A 300 -2.95 32.09 -12.76
C THR A 300 -3.51 31.57 -11.44
N LEU A 301 -3.35 30.27 -11.17
CA LEU A 301 -3.75 29.66 -9.90
C LEU A 301 -3.02 30.27 -8.71
N LEU A 302 -1.70 30.45 -8.82
CA LEU A 302 -0.84 31.05 -7.79
C LEU A 302 -1.25 32.49 -7.45
N ASP A 303 -1.71 33.25 -8.45
CA ASP A 303 -2.07 34.66 -8.28
C ASP A 303 -3.50 34.89 -7.79
N THR A 304 -4.46 34.03 -8.15
CA THR A 304 -5.89 34.36 -7.99
C THR A 304 -6.78 33.24 -7.45
N GLN A 305 -6.32 31.99 -7.40
CA GLN A 305 -7.19 30.84 -7.10
C GLN A 305 -6.71 29.98 -5.93
N LEU A 306 -5.62 30.36 -5.25
CA LEU A 306 -5.17 29.64 -4.07
C LEU A 306 -6.17 29.78 -2.92
N PRO A 307 -6.46 28.68 -2.19
CA PRO A 307 -7.19 28.77 -0.94
C PRO A 307 -6.39 29.57 0.10
N ALA A 308 -7.07 30.40 0.88
CA ALA A 308 -6.45 31.23 1.92
C ALA A 308 -5.77 30.42 3.04
N SER A 309 -6.10 29.12 3.16
CA SER A 309 -5.53 28.25 4.19
C SER A 309 -4.23 27.55 3.80
N VAL A 310 -3.70 27.77 2.59
CA VAL A 310 -2.48 27.10 2.12
C VAL A 310 -1.29 27.54 2.95
N GLN A 311 -0.59 26.56 3.53
CA GLN A 311 0.63 26.73 4.32
C GLN A 311 1.85 26.14 3.61
N HIS A 312 1.65 25.10 2.80
CA HIS A 312 2.69 24.47 2.01
C HIS A 312 2.19 24.27 0.58
N LEU A 313 3.06 24.57 -0.39
CA LEU A 313 2.71 24.55 -1.80
C LEU A 313 3.84 23.89 -2.60
N LYS A 314 3.48 22.95 -3.47
CA LYS A 314 4.38 22.44 -4.52
C LYS A 314 3.68 22.49 -5.86
N LEU A 315 4.14 23.37 -6.73
CA LEU A 315 3.66 23.46 -8.11
C LEU A 315 4.82 23.09 -9.05
N HIS A 316 4.56 22.19 -9.99
CA HIS A 316 5.57 21.80 -10.98
C HIS A 316 4.91 21.47 -12.31
N SER A 317 5.15 22.29 -13.33
CA SER A 317 4.59 22.10 -14.67
C SER A 317 5.35 21.05 -15.49
N GLY A 318 6.63 20.83 -15.18
CA GLY A 318 7.56 20.04 -15.99
C GLY A 318 8.21 20.83 -17.14
N LYS A 319 7.92 22.13 -17.26
CA LYS A 319 8.53 23.06 -18.22
C LYS A 319 9.46 24.01 -17.47
N ARG A 320 10.77 23.85 -17.66
CA ARG A 320 11.82 24.61 -16.93
C ARG A 320 11.56 26.12 -16.81
N ALA A 321 11.20 26.78 -17.92
CA ALA A 321 10.97 28.24 -17.91
C ALA A 321 9.75 28.64 -17.06
N VAL A 322 8.68 27.84 -17.09
CA VAL A 322 7.47 28.08 -16.28
C VAL A 322 7.76 27.75 -14.82
N ASP A 323 8.47 26.65 -14.55
CA ASP A 323 8.83 26.24 -13.20
C ASP A 323 9.69 27.31 -12.49
N GLN A 324 10.63 27.95 -13.20
CA GLN A 324 11.39 29.09 -12.66
C GLN A 324 10.50 30.28 -12.28
N GLN A 325 9.46 30.57 -13.07
CA GLN A 325 8.51 31.65 -12.76
C GLN A 325 7.66 31.29 -11.54
N ILE A 326 7.21 30.03 -11.46
CA ILE A 326 6.46 29.52 -10.31
C ILE A 326 7.31 29.61 -9.03
N GLU A 327 8.55 29.13 -9.07
CA GLU A 327 9.48 29.19 -7.93
C GLU A 327 9.70 30.63 -7.45
N ALA A 328 9.99 31.56 -8.39
CA ALA A 328 10.20 32.97 -8.05
C ALA A 328 8.93 33.59 -7.43
N ARG A 329 7.75 33.29 -7.98
CA ARG A 329 6.49 33.83 -7.49
C ARG A 329 6.09 33.22 -6.13
N GLN A 330 6.31 31.93 -5.92
CA GLN A 330 6.08 31.27 -4.64
C GLN A 330 6.99 31.83 -3.54
N GLN A 331 8.25 32.12 -3.87
CA GLN A 331 9.18 32.80 -2.94
C GLN A 331 8.70 34.20 -2.56
N GLN A 332 8.15 34.98 -3.50
CA GLN A 332 7.56 36.29 -3.21
C GLN A 332 6.36 36.20 -2.26
N LEU A 333 5.56 35.14 -2.37
CA LEU A 333 4.42 34.89 -1.49
C LEU A 333 4.85 34.30 -0.12
N GLY A 334 6.11 33.88 0.03
CA GLY A 334 6.63 33.33 1.29
C GLY A 334 6.08 31.95 1.66
N ILE A 335 5.52 31.21 0.70
CA ILE A 335 4.90 29.90 0.96
C ILE A 335 5.96 28.79 0.79
N PRO A 336 6.31 28.04 1.85
CA PRO A 336 7.33 26.99 1.76
C PRO A 336 6.86 25.76 0.97
N GLU A 337 7.82 24.97 0.49
CA GLU A 337 7.53 23.63 -0.01
C GLU A 337 7.21 22.66 1.14
N PRO A 338 6.36 21.67 0.91
CA PRO A 338 6.12 20.60 1.87
C PRO A 338 7.40 19.82 2.21
N ARG A 339 7.66 19.60 3.50
CA ARG A 339 8.90 18.95 3.98
C ARG A 339 8.90 17.43 3.84
N VAL A 340 7.72 16.81 3.75
CA VAL A 340 7.57 15.35 3.76
C VAL A 340 7.07 14.91 2.37
N PRO A 341 7.68 13.90 1.73
CA PRO A 341 7.02 13.23 0.61
C PRO A 341 5.66 12.67 1.05
N TYR A 342 4.66 12.64 0.16
CA TYR A 342 3.39 11.96 0.45
C TYR A 342 3.60 10.46 0.57
#